data_AF-A0A7K5S916-F1
#
_entry.id   AF-A0A7K5S916-F1
#
_cell.length_a   1.000
_cell.length_b   1.000
_cell.length_c   1.000
_cell.angle_alpha   90.00
_cell.angle_beta   90.00
_cell.angle_gamma   90.00
#
_symmetry.space_group_name_H-M   'P 1'
#
loop_
_entity.id
_entity.type
_entity.pdbx_description
1 polymer ?
#
loop_
_entity_poly.entity_id
_entity_poly.type
_entity_poly.pdbx_seq_one_letter_code
_entity_poly.pdbx_strand_id
1 'polypeptide(L)'
;GGSATAASEESASRDTAAASGKHYLCGYCAAFTNIAVTFPIQKVLFRQQLYGLRTQDAVRQLRRDGLRTLYRGILPPLMQKTTTLALMFGLYAALAGTTEAVLTPFERVQTLLQDYKHHDKFTNTYQAFKVLKAYGMREYYRGLVPILLRNGPSNVLFFGLRGPIKQCLPEATSYSTHMVNDFICGGLLGAVLGFLFFPVNVVKTRMQAQIGGEFQSFSKVLVKIWLERDRKLIHLFRGAHLNYHRSVLSWGIINATYEFLL
;
A
#
# COMPACT_ATOMS: atom_id res chain seq x y z
N GLY A 1 7.10 -34.06 42.89
CA GLY A 1 7.65 -34.09 41.53
C GLY A 1 6.90 -33.18 40.57
N GLY A 2 5.64 -33.49 40.22
CA GLY A 2 4.94 -32.87 39.07
C GLY A 2 4.28 -31.50 39.26
N SER A 3 4.16 -30.97 40.49
CA SER A 3 3.49 -29.67 40.73
C SER A 3 4.39 -28.46 40.44
N ALA A 4 5.70 -28.57 40.66
CA ALA A 4 6.66 -27.50 40.40
C ALA A 4 6.97 -27.33 38.90
N THR A 5 6.92 -28.40 38.11
CA THR A 5 7.13 -28.38 36.66
C THR A 5 5.96 -27.73 35.93
N ALA A 6 4.72 -28.01 36.35
CA ALA A 6 3.52 -27.41 35.75
C ALA A 6 3.43 -25.89 35.99
N ALA A 7 3.80 -25.42 37.19
CA ALA A 7 3.83 -23.99 37.51
C ALA A 7 4.93 -23.23 36.73
N SER A 8 6.06 -23.88 36.45
CA SER A 8 7.16 -23.29 35.67
C SER A 8 6.88 -23.28 34.16
N GLU A 9 6.16 -24.28 33.64
CA GLU A 9 5.64 -24.27 32.26
C GLU A 9 4.53 -23.24 32.08
N GLU A 10 3.66 -23.07 33.08
CA GLU A 10 2.60 -22.06 33.03
C GLU A 10 3.17 -20.64 33.12
N SER A 11 4.20 -20.39 33.93
CA SER A 11 4.89 -19.08 33.96
C SER A 11 5.64 -18.79 32.66
N ALA A 12 6.35 -19.77 32.10
CA ALA A 12 7.04 -19.63 30.82
C ALA A 12 6.06 -19.39 29.65
N SER A 13 4.87 -20.01 29.69
CA SER A 13 3.79 -19.79 28.71
C SER A 13 3.17 -18.39 28.84
N ARG A 14 3.04 -17.86 30.06
CA ARG A 14 2.55 -16.49 30.32
C ARG A 14 3.58 -15.44 29.92
N ASP A 15 4.86 -15.69 30.15
CA ASP A 15 5.95 -14.79 29.76
C ASP A 15 6.14 -14.75 28.24
N THR A 16 6.02 -15.90 27.55
CA THR A 16 6.02 -15.96 26.07
C THR A 16 4.78 -15.31 25.47
N ALA A 17 3.58 -15.49 26.07
CA ALA A 17 2.37 -14.79 25.64
C ALA A 17 2.46 -13.27 25.86
N ALA A 18 3.02 -12.83 26.99
CA ALA A 18 3.23 -11.42 27.30
C ALA A 18 4.31 -10.79 26.40
N ALA A 19 5.39 -11.51 26.10
CA ALA A 19 6.43 -11.08 25.16
C ALA A 19 5.85 -10.96 23.73
N SER A 20 5.10 -11.97 23.29
CA SER A 20 4.40 -11.97 22.00
C SER A 20 3.45 -10.77 21.89
N GLY A 21 2.66 -10.50 22.94
CA GLY A 21 1.77 -9.32 23.02
C GLY A 21 2.49 -7.98 22.89
N LYS A 22 3.69 -7.84 23.49
CA LYS A 22 4.53 -6.64 23.36
C LYS A 22 5.06 -6.45 21.93
N HIS A 23 5.50 -7.53 21.28
CA HIS A 23 5.95 -7.48 19.89
C HIS A 23 4.79 -7.13 18.93
N TYR A 24 3.59 -7.64 19.17
CA TYR A 24 2.39 -7.27 18.39
C TYR A 24 2.02 -5.80 18.57
N LEU A 25 1.99 -5.30 19.80
CA LEU A 25 1.68 -3.91 20.08
C LEU A 25 2.72 -2.97 19.43
N CYS A 26 4.00 -3.32 19.51
CA CYS A 26 5.04 -2.50 18.89
C CYS A 26 4.97 -2.54 17.36
N GLY A 27 4.71 -3.71 16.75
CA GLY A 27 4.46 -3.82 15.32
C GLY A 27 3.27 -2.97 14.85
N TYR A 28 2.20 -2.89 15.67
CA TYR A 28 1.07 -2.01 15.40
C TYR A 28 1.43 -0.53 15.50
N CYS A 29 2.13 -0.11 16.55
CA CYS A 29 2.60 1.26 16.73
C CYS A 29 3.57 1.68 15.60
N ALA A 30 4.45 0.77 15.17
CA ALA A 30 5.35 0.96 14.04
C ALA A 30 4.57 1.20 12.74
N ALA A 31 3.59 0.34 12.46
CA ALA A 31 2.75 0.46 11.28
C ALA A 31 1.93 1.76 11.29
N PHE A 32 1.36 2.12 12.44
CA PHE A 32 0.64 3.38 12.62
C PHE A 32 1.55 4.59 12.36
N THR A 33 2.74 4.61 12.96
CA THR A 33 3.72 5.70 12.82
C THR A 33 4.16 5.85 11.37
N ASN A 34 4.51 4.74 10.73
CA ASN A 34 4.86 4.71 9.31
C ASN A 34 3.73 5.27 8.43
N ILE A 35 2.49 4.83 8.63
CA ILE A 35 1.33 5.34 7.88
C ILE A 35 1.14 6.83 8.15
N ALA A 36 1.13 7.27 9.40
CA ALA A 36 0.90 8.66 9.77
C ALA A 36 1.95 9.60 9.17
N VAL A 37 3.24 9.24 9.25
CA VAL A 37 4.35 10.05 8.72
C VAL A 37 4.34 10.08 7.19
N THR A 38 4.03 8.97 6.53
CA THR A 38 4.03 8.88 5.07
C THR A 38 2.73 9.38 4.41
N PHE A 39 1.65 9.57 5.20
CA PHE A 39 0.33 9.96 4.69
C PHE A 39 0.32 11.28 3.91
N PRO A 40 0.95 12.38 4.38
CA PRO A 40 0.98 13.64 3.64
C PRO A 40 1.59 13.48 2.24
N ILE A 41 2.71 12.76 2.14
CA ILE A 41 3.39 12.48 0.88
C ILE A 41 2.50 11.62 -0.02
N GLN A 42 1.85 10.61 0.55
CA GLN A 42 0.88 9.78 -0.16
C GLN A 42 -0.28 10.60 -0.71
N LYS A 43 -0.76 11.61 0.03
CA LYS A 43 -1.87 12.45 -0.41
C LYS A 43 -1.49 13.40 -1.55
N VAL A 44 -0.26 13.92 -1.55
CA VAL A 44 0.26 14.70 -2.69
C VAL A 44 0.44 13.80 -3.91
N LEU A 45 1.07 12.63 -3.73
CA LEU A 45 1.23 11.60 -4.77
C LEU A 45 -0.12 11.24 -5.40
N PHE A 46 -1.14 11.01 -4.56
CA PHE A 46 -2.49 10.68 -4.98
C PHE A 46 -3.07 11.76 -5.90
N ARG A 47 -2.95 13.05 -5.56
CA ARG A 47 -3.41 14.15 -6.43
C ARG A 47 -2.65 14.21 -7.75
N GLN A 48 -1.36 13.90 -7.76
CA GLN A 48 -0.59 13.84 -9.00
C GLN A 48 -1.04 12.68 -9.89
N GLN A 49 -1.32 11.51 -9.32
CA GLN A 49 -1.84 10.36 -10.08
C GLN A 49 -3.25 10.64 -10.59
N LEU A 50 -4.13 11.16 -9.72
CA LEU A 50 -5.53 11.38 -10.04
C LEU A 50 -5.77 12.57 -10.97
N TYR A 51 -4.99 13.65 -10.89
CA TYR A 51 -5.23 14.85 -11.70
C TYR A 51 -4.11 15.17 -12.68
N GLY A 52 -3.00 14.44 -12.61
CA GLY A 52 -1.83 14.77 -13.41
C GLY A 52 -1.17 16.08 -12.99
N LEU A 53 -1.34 16.55 -11.75
CA LEU A 53 -0.81 17.85 -11.32
C LEU A 53 0.71 17.83 -11.13
N ARG A 54 1.35 19.01 -11.24
CA ARG A 54 2.72 19.21 -10.78
C ARG A 54 2.75 19.20 -9.24
N THR A 55 3.90 18.86 -8.67
CA THR A 55 4.06 18.70 -7.22
C THR A 55 3.74 19.98 -6.46
N GLN A 56 4.20 21.14 -6.96
CA GLN A 56 3.91 22.43 -6.36
C GLN A 56 2.42 22.75 -6.32
N ASP A 57 1.69 22.49 -7.42
CA ASP A 57 0.26 22.76 -7.49
C ASP A 57 -0.53 21.84 -6.56
N ALA A 58 -0.15 20.56 -6.49
CA ALA A 58 -0.75 19.60 -5.57
C ALA A 58 -0.54 20.00 -4.11
N VAL A 59 0.66 20.47 -3.74
CA VAL A 59 0.95 20.97 -2.39
C VAL A 59 0.18 22.26 -2.09
N ARG A 60 0.11 23.20 -3.03
CA ARG A 60 -0.67 24.45 -2.87
C ARG A 60 -2.15 24.16 -2.64
N GLN A 61 -2.74 23.26 -3.42
CA GLN A 61 -4.14 22.85 -3.22
C GLN A 61 -4.33 22.21 -1.83
N LEU A 62 -3.43 21.31 -1.43
CA LEU A 62 -3.52 20.65 -0.12
C LEU A 62 -3.37 21.64 1.04
N ARG A 63 -2.52 22.66 0.89
CA ARG A 63 -2.38 23.74 1.87
C ARG A 63 -3.65 24.58 2.00
N ARG A 64 -4.37 24.82 0.90
CA ARG A 64 -5.66 25.54 0.90
C ARG A 64 -6.78 24.75 1.58
N ASP A 65 -6.79 23.44 1.43
CA ASP A 65 -7.83 22.57 2.03
C ASP A 65 -7.69 22.40 3.55
N GLY A 66 -6.57 22.83 4.14
CA GLY A 66 -6.32 22.84 5.58
C GLY A 66 -5.84 21.52 6.20
N LEU A 67 -5.31 21.60 7.43
CA LEU A 67 -4.66 20.48 8.13
C LEU A 67 -5.61 19.32 8.50
N ARG A 68 -6.88 19.62 8.84
CA ARG A 68 -7.88 18.58 9.13
C ARG A 68 -8.14 17.69 7.91
N THR A 69 -8.12 18.29 6.73
CA THR A 69 -8.29 17.59 5.46
C THR A 69 -7.07 16.74 5.12
N LEU A 70 -5.87 17.07 5.61
CA LEU A 70 -4.64 16.33 5.34
C LEU A 70 -4.77 14.85 5.69
N TYR A 71 -5.30 14.53 6.88
CA TYR A 71 -5.41 13.16 7.38
C TYR A 71 -6.75 12.48 7.06
N ARG A 72 -7.65 13.16 6.34
CA ARG A 72 -8.90 12.55 5.87
C ARG A 72 -8.59 11.38 4.93
N GLY A 73 -9.15 10.22 5.26
CA GLY A 73 -8.90 8.96 4.53
C GLY A 73 -7.75 8.11 5.09
N ILE A 74 -7.22 8.41 6.28
CA ILE A 74 -6.17 7.58 6.92
C ILE A 74 -6.72 6.28 7.55
N LEU A 75 -8.00 6.27 7.93
CA LEU A 75 -8.61 5.13 8.62
C LEU A 75 -8.67 3.85 7.76
N PRO A 76 -9.08 3.88 6.47
CA PRO A 76 -9.06 2.67 5.66
C PRO A 76 -7.67 2.00 5.51
N PRO A 77 -6.55 2.72 5.28
CA PRO A 77 -5.22 2.10 5.30
C PRO A 77 -4.88 1.41 6.62
N LEU A 78 -5.26 2.00 7.76
CA LEU A 78 -5.03 1.41 9.07
C LEU A 78 -5.82 0.10 9.24
N MET A 79 -7.10 0.11 8.88
CA MET A 79 -7.95 -1.09 8.87
C MET A 79 -7.42 -2.15 7.90
N GLN A 80 -6.98 -1.74 6.70
CA GLN A 80 -6.44 -2.65 5.70
C GLN A 80 -5.19 -3.35 6.23
N LYS A 81 -4.30 -2.64 6.95
CA LYS A 81 -3.12 -3.25 7.57
C LYS A 81 -3.48 -4.24 8.67
N THR A 82 -4.44 -3.93 9.53
CA THR A 82 -4.89 -4.89 10.56
C THR A 82 -5.52 -6.13 9.96
N THR A 83 -6.37 -5.97 8.94
CA THR A 83 -6.98 -7.10 8.23
C THR A 83 -5.94 -7.95 7.48
N THR A 84 -4.97 -7.31 6.81
CA THR A 84 -3.92 -8.03 6.10
C THR A 84 -3.12 -8.90 7.06
N LEU A 85 -2.73 -8.37 8.22
CA LEU A 85 -1.98 -9.12 9.22
C LEU A 85 -2.81 -10.32 9.72
N ALA A 86 -4.08 -10.11 10.07
CA ALA A 86 -4.97 -11.18 10.50
C ALA A 86 -5.15 -12.29 9.44
N LEU A 87 -5.27 -11.91 8.16
CA LEU A 87 -5.39 -12.87 7.06
C LEU A 87 -4.09 -13.65 6.82
N MET A 88 -2.92 -13.00 6.93
CA MET A 88 -1.63 -13.68 6.78
C MET A 88 -1.39 -14.73 7.87
N PHE A 89 -1.93 -14.55 9.08
CA PHE A 89 -1.90 -15.56 10.14
C PHE A 89 -2.84 -16.75 9.89
N GLY A 90 -3.97 -16.55 9.20
CA GLY A 90 -4.97 -17.60 8.96
C GLY A 90 -4.86 -18.33 7.62
N LEU A 91 -4.22 -17.74 6.61
CA LEU A 91 -4.18 -18.24 5.23
C LEU A 91 -2.76 -18.05 4.66
N TYR A 92 -1.79 -18.82 5.15
CA TYR A 92 -0.37 -18.66 4.80
C TYR A 92 -0.01 -18.87 3.31
N ALA A 93 -0.95 -19.31 2.45
CA ALA A 93 -0.62 -19.64 1.05
C ALA A 93 -1.74 -19.52 0.00
N ALA A 94 -3.01 -19.31 0.38
CA ALA A 94 -4.12 -19.43 -0.57
C ALA A 94 -4.44 -18.10 -1.30
N LEU A 95 -3.67 -17.84 -2.37
CA LEU A 95 -3.94 -16.92 -3.47
C LEU A 95 -3.81 -15.42 -3.15
N ALA A 96 -2.70 -14.80 -3.58
CA ALA A 96 -2.56 -13.33 -3.58
C ALA A 96 -3.77 -12.60 -4.21
N GLY A 97 -4.49 -13.24 -5.15
CA GLY A 97 -5.71 -12.68 -5.74
C GLY A 97 -6.93 -12.60 -4.81
N THR A 98 -7.10 -13.56 -3.88
CA THR A 98 -8.24 -13.56 -2.94
C THR A 98 -8.06 -12.50 -1.87
N THR A 99 -6.83 -12.33 -1.37
CA THR A 99 -6.48 -11.26 -0.44
C THR A 99 -6.76 -9.90 -1.08
N GLU A 100 -6.31 -9.66 -2.31
CA GLU A 100 -6.53 -8.37 -2.99
C GLU A 100 -8.00 -8.08 -3.24
N ALA A 101 -8.82 -9.08 -3.54
CA ALA A 101 -10.27 -8.91 -3.63
C ALA A 101 -10.86 -8.45 -2.29
N VAL A 102 -10.44 -9.03 -1.17
CA VAL A 102 -10.88 -8.62 0.18
C VAL A 102 -10.44 -7.19 0.53
N LEU A 103 -9.24 -6.78 0.10
CA LEU A 103 -8.69 -5.45 0.40
C LEU A 103 -9.20 -4.35 -0.55
N THR A 104 -9.68 -4.71 -1.75
CA THR A 104 -10.11 -3.76 -2.79
C THR A 104 -11.17 -2.75 -2.30
N PRO A 105 -12.23 -3.15 -1.56
CA PRO A 105 -13.20 -2.20 -1.01
C PRO A 105 -12.58 -1.15 -0.08
N PHE A 106 -11.57 -1.52 0.72
CA PHE A 106 -10.87 -0.59 1.60
C PHE A 106 -10.01 0.41 0.81
N GLU A 107 -9.24 -0.07 -0.17
CA GLU A 107 -8.48 0.80 -1.07
C GLU A 107 -9.39 1.78 -1.84
N ARG A 108 -10.57 1.29 -2.22
CA ARG A 108 -11.58 2.08 -2.92
C ARG A 108 -12.12 3.20 -2.02
N VAL A 109 -12.52 2.88 -0.79
CA VAL A 109 -13.00 3.91 0.16
C VAL A 109 -11.89 4.89 0.52
N GLN A 110 -10.65 4.43 0.68
CA GLN A 110 -9.49 5.31 0.85
C GLN A 110 -9.40 6.33 -0.29
N THR A 111 -9.44 5.84 -1.53
CA THR A 111 -9.34 6.69 -2.73
C THR A 111 -10.40 7.78 -2.75
N LEU A 112 -11.65 7.41 -2.43
CA LEU A 112 -12.76 8.37 -2.40
C LEU A 112 -12.64 9.41 -1.29
N LEU A 113 -12.15 9.03 -0.11
CA LEU A 113 -11.93 9.97 1.00
C LEU A 113 -10.71 10.88 0.79
N GLN A 114 -9.73 10.43 0.00
CA GLN A 114 -8.55 11.22 -0.34
C GLN A 114 -8.81 12.22 -1.48
N ASP A 115 -9.84 11.98 -2.28
CA ASP A 115 -10.22 12.86 -3.38
C ASP A 115 -11.02 14.07 -2.89
N TYR A 116 -10.45 15.26 -3.14
CA TYR A 116 -11.05 16.52 -2.72
C TYR A 116 -12.41 16.78 -3.35
N LYS A 117 -12.68 16.26 -4.55
CA LYS A 117 -13.99 16.42 -5.22
C LYS A 117 -15.14 15.74 -4.50
N HIS A 118 -14.85 14.83 -3.59
CA HIS A 118 -15.85 14.07 -2.86
C HIS A 118 -15.93 14.47 -1.37
N HIS A 119 -15.23 15.53 -0.95
CA HIS A 119 -15.24 15.98 0.43
C HIS A 119 -16.63 16.44 0.91
N ASP A 120 -17.51 16.89 0.03
CA ASP A 120 -18.88 17.25 0.38
C ASP A 120 -19.81 16.03 0.53
N LYS A 121 -19.43 14.89 -0.08
CA LYS A 121 -20.25 13.67 -0.12
C LYS A 121 -19.85 12.62 0.93
N PHE A 122 -18.57 12.53 1.27
CA PHE A 122 -18.05 11.46 2.14
C PHE A 122 -17.35 11.98 3.38
N THR A 123 -18.08 12.28 4.45
CA THR A 123 -17.49 12.76 5.71
C THR A 123 -16.53 11.75 6.32
N ASN A 124 -16.95 10.48 6.38
CA ASN A 124 -16.28 9.41 7.11
C ASN A 124 -16.24 8.09 6.31
N THR A 125 -15.35 7.18 6.71
CA THR A 125 -15.22 5.82 6.14
C THR A 125 -16.54 5.06 6.12
N TYR A 126 -17.28 5.04 7.23
CA TYR A 126 -18.58 4.37 7.30
C TYR A 126 -19.59 4.95 6.30
N GLN A 127 -19.66 6.28 6.19
CA GLN A 127 -20.57 6.93 5.24
C GLN A 127 -20.19 6.60 3.80
N ALA A 128 -18.90 6.58 3.48
CA ALA A 128 -18.43 6.17 2.16
C ALA A 128 -18.85 4.73 1.82
N PHE A 129 -18.71 3.79 2.75
CA PHE A 129 -19.24 2.44 2.59
C PHE A 129 -20.76 2.44 2.38
N LYS A 130 -21.52 3.17 3.20
CA LYS A 130 -22.99 3.24 3.10
C LYS A 130 -23.46 3.78 1.75
N VAL A 131 -22.84 4.86 1.25
CA VAL A 131 -23.19 5.48 -0.03
C VAL A 131 -22.82 4.56 -1.19
N LEU A 132 -21.66 3.90 -1.16
CA LEU A 132 -21.28 2.93 -2.19
C LEU A 132 -22.27 1.76 -2.28
N LYS A 133 -22.84 1.34 -1.15
CA LYS A 133 -23.86 0.28 -1.10
C LYS A 133 -25.07 0.60 -1.98
N ALA A 134 -25.44 1.88 -2.06
CA ALA A 134 -26.57 2.34 -2.86
C ALA A 134 -26.35 2.16 -4.39
N TYR A 135 -25.10 2.09 -4.85
CA TYR A 135 -24.74 1.81 -6.24
C TYR A 135 -24.60 0.31 -6.53
N GLY A 136 -24.77 -0.55 -5.51
CA GLY A 136 -24.64 -2.00 -5.60
C GLY A 136 -23.24 -2.52 -5.26
N MET A 137 -23.17 -3.82 -4.96
CA MET A 137 -21.95 -4.46 -4.43
C MET A 137 -20.77 -4.45 -5.41
N ARG A 138 -21.04 -4.38 -6.72
CA ARG A 138 -20.00 -4.31 -7.75
C ARG A 138 -19.20 -3.01 -7.69
N GLU A 139 -19.77 -1.93 -7.16
CA GLU A 139 -19.11 -0.63 -7.12
C GLU A 139 -17.90 -0.59 -6.17
N TYR A 140 -17.88 -1.44 -5.13
CA TYR A 140 -16.72 -1.58 -4.24
C TYR A 140 -15.48 -2.10 -4.97
N TYR A 141 -15.67 -2.88 -6.04
CA TYR A 141 -14.59 -3.55 -6.78
C TYR A 141 -14.14 -2.77 -8.02
N ARG A 142 -14.55 -1.52 -8.17
CA ARG A 142 -14.10 -0.66 -9.27
C ARG A 142 -12.58 -0.43 -9.14
N GLY A 143 -11.83 -0.94 -10.10
CA GLY A 143 -10.36 -0.91 -10.09
C GLY A 143 -9.70 -2.24 -9.70
N LEU A 144 -10.46 -3.32 -9.50
CA LEU A 144 -9.88 -4.66 -9.26
C LEU A 144 -8.98 -5.12 -10.41
N VAL A 145 -9.38 -4.90 -11.67
CA VAL A 145 -8.58 -5.29 -12.86
C VAL A 145 -7.18 -4.67 -12.85
N PRO A 146 -6.99 -3.35 -12.70
CA PRO A 146 -5.63 -2.79 -12.61
C PRO A 146 -4.86 -3.24 -11.36
N ILE A 147 -5.53 -3.58 -10.24
CA ILE A 147 -4.84 -4.17 -9.07
C ILE A 147 -4.25 -5.53 -9.44
N LEU A 148 -5.03 -6.40 -10.07
CA LEU A 148 -4.58 -7.72 -10.49
C LEU A 148 -3.50 -7.63 -11.57
N LEU A 149 -3.64 -6.74 -12.55
CA LEU A 149 -2.64 -6.49 -13.60
C LEU A 149 -1.33 -5.91 -13.04
N ARG A 150 -1.38 -5.18 -11.93
CA ARG A 150 -0.17 -4.75 -11.22
C ARG A 150 0.44 -5.93 -10.48
N ASN A 151 -0.31 -6.59 -9.62
CA ASN A 151 0.22 -7.54 -8.65
C ASN A 151 0.63 -8.88 -9.28
N GLY A 152 -0.20 -9.45 -10.14
CA GLY A 152 0.07 -10.76 -10.74
C GLY A 152 1.39 -10.76 -11.54
N PRO A 153 1.48 -9.94 -12.61
CA PRO A 153 2.71 -9.79 -13.38
C PRO A 153 3.91 -9.33 -12.54
N SER A 154 3.73 -8.37 -11.61
CA SER A 154 4.82 -7.92 -10.72
C SER A 154 5.36 -9.06 -9.87
N ASN A 155 4.51 -9.93 -9.32
CA ASN A 155 4.96 -11.06 -8.51
C ASN A 155 5.69 -12.11 -9.35
N VAL A 156 5.18 -12.43 -10.55
CA VAL A 156 5.84 -13.36 -11.48
C VAL A 156 7.23 -12.84 -11.86
N LEU A 157 7.33 -11.57 -12.23
CA LEU A 157 8.62 -10.94 -12.52
C LEU A 157 9.53 -10.89 -11.29
N PHE A 158 8.98 -10.63 -10.10
CA PHE A 158 9.75 -10.60 -8.86
C PHE A 158 10.42 -11.93 -8.56
N PHE A 159 9.66 -13.02 -8.56
CA PHE A 159 10.21 -14.35 -8.28
C PHE A 159 11.04 -14.90 -9.44
N GLY A 160 10.65 -14.62 -10.70
CA GLY A 160 11.37 -15.07 -11.88
C GLY A 160 12.73 -14.40 -12.08
N LEU A 161 12.83 -13.08 -11.81
CA LEU A 161 14.07 -12.33 -12.01
C LEU A 161 14.97 -12.28 -10.76
N ARG A 162 14.46 -12.66 -9.58
CA ARG A 162 15.28 -12.72 -8.36
C ARG A 162 16.47 -13.67 -8.48
N GLY A 163 16.29 -14.83 -9.10
CA GLY A 163 17.37 -15.81 -9.32
C GLY A 163 18.51 -15.26 -10.19
N PRO A 164 18.22 -14.83 -11.44
CA PRO A 164 19.23 -14.26 -12.34
C PRO A 164 19.95 -13.04 -11.76
N ILE A 165 19.23 -12.12 -11.08
CA ILE A 165 19.87 -10.94 -10.49
C ILE A 165 20.81 -11.33 -9.34
N LYS A 166 20.45 -12.34 -8.53
CA LYS A 166 21.34 -12.83 -7.47
C LYS A 166 22.62 -13.47 -8.00
N GLN A 167 22.57 -14.10 -9.17
CA GLN A 167 23.77 -14.69 -9.81
C GLN A 167 24.74 -13.62 -10.32
N CYS A 168 24.26 -12.40 -10.59
CA CYS A 168 25.11 -11.26 -10.95
C CYS A 168 25.74 -10.57 -9.73
N LEU A 169 25.32 -10.91 -8.51
CA LEU A 169 25.88 -10.36 -7.27
C LEU A 169 27.07 -11.19 -6.79
N PRO A 170 28.00 -10.61 -6.00
CA PRO A 170 29.16 -11.33 -5.48
C PRO A 170 28.74 -12.56 -4.68
N GLU A 171 29.46 -13.68 -4.80
CA GLU A 171 29.19 -14.85 -3.96
C GLU A 171 29.27 -14.48 -2.48
N ALA A 172 28.21 -14.78 -1.76
CA ALA A 172 28.13 -14.48 -0.35
C ALA A 172 28.88 -15.55 0.45
N THR A 173 30.00 -15.17 1.06
CA THR A 173 30.83 -16.04 1.91
C THR A 173 30.43 -16.01 3.38
N SER A 174 29.51 -15.11 3.77
CA SER A 174 29.03 -14.91 5.13
C SER A 174 27.52 -14.62 5.16
N TYR A 175 26.88 -14.91 6.30
CA TYR A 175 25.46 -14.63 6.54
C TYR A 175 25.11 -13.16 6.29
N SER A 176 25.96 -12.22 6.73
CA SER A 176 25.75 -10.78 6.51
C SER A 176 25.80 -10.41 5.02
N THR A 177 26.71 -11.03 4.25
CA THR A 177 26.80 -10.82 2.79
C THR A 177 25.56 -11.37 2.07
N HIS A 178 25.00 -12.49 2.54
CA HIS A 178 23.73 -13.01 2.04
C HIS A 178 22.57 -12.05 2.29
N MET A 179 22.47 -11.47 3.49
CA MET A 179 21.43 -10.47 3.80
C MET A 179 21.56 -9.22 2.93
N VAL A 180 22.77 -8.72 2.74
CA VAL A 180 23.04 -7.55 1.89
C VAL A 180 22.70 -7.84 0.43
N ASN A 181 23.10 -8.99 -0.10
CA ASN A 181 22.77 -9.39 -1.47
C ASN A 181 21.26 -9.55 -1.69
N ASP A 182 20.56 -10.17 -0.74
CA ASP A 182 19.10 -10.32 -0.78
C ASP A 182 18.40 -8.96 -0.72
N PHE A 183 18.92 -8.05 0.10
CA PHE A 183 18.42 -6.69 0.21
C PHE A 183 18.64 -5.89 -1.09
N ILE A 184 19.84 -5.90 -1.66
CA ILE A 184 20.16 -5.20 -2.92
C ILE A 184 19.31 -5.77 -4.07
N CYS A 185 19.25 -7.09 -4.19
CA CYS A 185 18.45 -7.75 -5.22
C CYS A 185 16.96 -7.41 -5.07
N GLY A 186 16.41 -7.53 -3.86
CA GLY A 186 15.01 -7.23 -3.58
C GLY A 186 14.66 -5.76 -3.77
N GLY A 187 15.55 -4.86 -3.33
CA GLY A 187 15.39 -3.41 -3.44
C GLY A 187 15.46 -2.92 -4.88
N LEU A 188 16.48 -3.33 -5.65
CA LEU A 188 16.63 -2.96 -7.06
C LEU A 188 15.44 -3.46 -7.87
N LEU A 189 15.11 -4.74 -7.72
CA LEU A 189 14.02 -5.36 -8.46
C LEU A 189 12.67 -4.72 -8.07
N GLY A 190 12.44 -4.45 -6.79
CA GLY A 190 11.27 -3.72 -6.31
C GLY A 190 11.16 -2.31 -6.89
N ALA A 191 12.28 -1.58 -7.01
CA ALA A 191 12.30 -0.26 -7.63
C ALA A 191 11.97 -0.31 -9.13
N VAL A 192 12.57 -1.26 -9.87
CA VAL A 192 12.32 -1.45 -11.30
C VAL A 192 10.86 -1.81 -11.56
N LEU A 193 10.31 -2.77 -10.81
CA LEU A 193 8.89 -3.15 -10.95
C LEU A 193 7.96 -2.01 -10.52
N GLY A 194 8.30 -1.29 -9.45
CA GLY A 194 7.54 -0.13 -8.99
C GLY A 194 7.47 0.98 -10.04
N PHE A 195 8.55 1.18 -10.81
CA PHE A 195 8.57 2.09 -11.96
C PHE A 195 7.79 1.52 -13.13
N LEU A 196 8.04 0.27 -13.53
CA LEU A 196 7.39 -0.41 -14.66
C LEU A 196 5.86 -0.40 -14.55
N PHE A 197 5.33 -0.70 -13.36
CA PHE A 197 3.89 -0.73 -13.08
C PHE A 197 3.32 0.61 -12.58
N PHE A 198 4.10 1.70 -12.58
CA PHE A 198 3.62 3.01 -12.17
C PHE A 198 2.43 3.51 -13.00
N PRO A 199 2.39 3.37 -14.35
CA PRO A 199 1.23 3.75 -15.15
C PRO A 199 -0.03 2.96 -14.78
N VAL A 200 0.11 1.69 -14.39
CA VAL A 200 -1.01 0.86 -13.92
C VAL A 200 -1.57 1.40 -12.60
N ASN A 201 -0.71 1.86 -11.69
CA ASN A 201 -1.15 2.55 -10.46
C ASN A 201 -1.95 3.83 -10.78
N VAL A 202 -1.56 4.60 -11.80
CA VAL A 202 -2.30 5.80 -12.21
C VAL A 202 -3.70 5.43 -12.72
N VAL A 203 -3.81 4.40 -13.56
CA VAL A 203 -5.11 3.89 -14.04
C VAL A 203 -5.95 3.37 -12.89
N LYS A 204 -5.35 2.63 -11.95
CA LYS A 204 -6.02 2.16 -10.73
C LYS A 204 -6.67 3.31 -9.96
N THR A 205 -5.88 4.32 -9.60
CA THR A 205 -6.33 5.48 -8.82
C THR A 205 -7.46 6.22 -9.54
N ARG A 206 -7.37 6.34 -10.87
CA ARG A 206 -8.40 6.96 -11.71
C ARG A 206 -9.71 6.19 -11.74
N MET A 207 -9.64 4.88 -11.89
CA MET A 207 -10.82 4.01 -11.81
C MET A 207 -11.43 4.04 -10.40
N GLN A 208 -10.60 3.99 -9.37
CA GLN A 208 -11.01 4.01 -7.96
C GLN A 208 -11.57 5.37 -7.48
N ALA A 209 -11.44 6.45 -8.26
CA ALA A 209 -12.03 7.74 -7.91
C ALA A 209 -13.42 7.98 -8.53
N GLN A 210 -13.80 7.26 -9.58
CA GLN A 210 -15.09 7.45 -10.26
C GLN A 210 -16.22 6.76 -9.50
N ILE A 211 -17.33 7.45 -9.20
CA ILE A 211 -18.51 6.89 -8.52
C ILE A 211 -19.67 6.80 -9.48
N GLY A 212 -20.31 5.63 -9.55
CA GLY A 212 -21.48 5.40 -10.40
C GLY A 212 -21.17 5.48 -11.90
N GLY A 213 -22.22 5.44 -12.71
CA GLY A 213 -22.10 5.39 -14.17
C GLY A 213 -21.45 4.11 -14.70
N GLU A 214 -21.09 4.11 -15.99
CA GLU A 214 -20.54 2.93 -16.65
C GLU A 214 -19.19 2.48 -16.07
N PHE A 215 -19.01 1.15 -16.00
CA PHE A 215 -17.74 0.53 -15.67
C PHE A 215 -16.81 0.61 -16.89
N GLN A 216 -15.87 1.53 -16.84
CA GLN A 216 -14.90 1.71 -17.92
C GLN A 216 -13.84 0.60 -17.88
N SER A 217 -13.45 0.10 -19.05
CA SER A 217 -12.36 -0.86 -19.17
C SER A 217 -11.00 -0.20 -18.93
N PHE A 218 -10.02 -1.01 -18.53
CA PHE A 218 -8.64 -0.55 -18.28
C PHE A 218 -8.09 0.26 -19.47
N SER A 219 -8.21 -0.28 -20.69
CA SER A 219 -7.71 0.36 -21.90
C SER A 219 -8.38 1.70 -22.19
N LYS A 220 -9.71 1.79 -21.99
CA LYS A 220 -10.46 3.04 -22.19
C LYS A 220 -9.97 4.13 -21.23
N VAL A 221 -9.73 3.78 -19.97
CA VAL A 221 -9.22 4.72 -18.96
C VAL A 221 -7.77 5.09 -19.23
N LEU A 222 -6.92 4.13 -19.63
CA LEU A 222 -5.52 4.40 -19.99
C LEU A 222 -5.43 5.38 -21.18
N VAL A 223 -6.20 5.14 -22.25
CA VAL A 223 -6.26 6.04 -23.41
C VAL A 223 -6.79 7.41 -23.01
N LYS A 224 -7.83 7.47 -22.16
CA LYS A 224 -8.33 8.75 -21.64
C LYS A 224 -7.26 9.53 -20.89
N ILE A 225 -6.51 8.88 -19.99
CA ILE A 225 -5.41 9.52 -19.26
C ILE A 225 -4.30 9.96 -20.21
N TRP A 226 -3.96 9.13 -21.21
CA TRP A 226 -2.96 9.47 -22.22
C TRP A 226 -3.31 10.75 -22.96
N LEU A 227 -4.57 10.87 -23.39
CA LEU A 227 -5.08 12.06 -24.07
C LEU A 227 -5.10 13.30 -23.16
N GLU A 228 -5.59 13.17 -21.91
CA GLU A 228 -5.59 14.26 -20.93
C GLU A 228 -4.19 14.71 -20.49
N ARG A 229 -3.16 13.89 -20.75
CA ARG A 229 -1.76 14.16 -20.39
C ARG A 229 -0.90 14.53 -21.60
N ASP A 230 -1.50 15.16 -22.61
CA ASP A 230 -0.83 15.65 -23.82
C ASP A 230 -0.12 14.57 -24.65
N ARG A 231 -0.51 13.29 -24.49
CA ARG A 231 0.13 12.14 -25.17
C ARG A 231 1.64 12.04 -24.88
N LYS A 232 2.09 12.48 -23.70
CA LYS A 232 3.50 12.42 -23.30
C LYS A 232 3.74 11.33 -22.26
N LEU A 233 4.67 10.42 -22.55
CA LEU A 233 5.03 9.33 -21.64
C LEU A 233 5.48 9.83 -20.26
N ILE A 234 6.31 10.87 -20.24
CA ILE A 234 6.79 11.47 -18.99
C ILE A 234 5.64 11.98 -18.09
N HIS A 235 4.52 12.38 -18.68
CA HIS A 235 3.37 12.82 -17.92
C HIS A 235 2.65 11.66 -17.24
N LEU A 236 2.68 10.43 -17.76
CA LEU A 236 2.14 9.25 -17.06
C LEU A 236 2.87 9.00 -15.73
N PHE A 237 4.15 9.34 -15.66
CA PHE A 237 4.98 9.18 -14.46
C PHE A 237 4.91 10.35 -13.48
N ARG A 238 3.97 11.30 -13.64
CA ARG A 238 3.74 12.37 -12.64
C ARG A 238 3.39 11.75 -11.28
N GLY A 239 4.24 12.00 -10.30
CA GLY A 239 4.19 11.43 -8.95
C GLY A 239 5.22 10.33 -8.67
N ALA A 240 5.91 9.78 -9.68
CA ALA A 240 6.86 8.67 -9.46
C ALA A 240 7.97 9.02 -8.46
N HIS A 241 8.51 10.24 -8.53
CA HIS A 241 9.50 10.75 -7.57
C HIS A 241 8.95 10.78 -6.12
N LEU A 242 7.71 11.23 -5.89
CA LEU A 242 7.11 11.21 -4.55
C LEU A 242 6.87 9.79 -4.05
N ASN A 243 6.52 8.87 -4.94
CA ASN A 243 6.40 7.47 -4.57
C ASN A 243 7.75 6.90 -4.11
N TYR A 244 8.85 7.27 -4.77
CA TYR A 244 10.20 6.89 -4.33
C TYR A 244 10.54 7.44 -2.95
N HIS A 245 10.36 8.76 -2.73
CA HIS A 245 10.63 9.39 -1.42
C HIS A 245 9.79 8.75 -0.30
N ARG A 246 8.50 8.51 -0.57
CA ARG A 246 7.60 7.82 0.36
C ARG A 246 8.13 6.43 0.71
N SER A 247 8.57 5.65 -0.29
CA SER A 247 9.12 4.31 -0.07
C SER A 247 10.39 4.34 0.76
N VAL A 248 11.32 5.26 0.47
CA VAL A 248 12.57 5.43 1.24
C VAL A 248 12.27 5.76 2.70
N LEU A 249 11.38 6.73 2.96
CA LEU A 249 10.97 7.08 4.32
C LEU A 249 10.28 5.91 5.04
N SER A 250 9.41 5.20 4.33
CA SER A 250 8.71 4.05 4.90
C SER A 250 9.69 2.94 5.30
N TRP A 251 10.66 2.64 4.44
CA TRP A 251 11.74 1.69 4.74
C TRP A 251 12.59 2.13 5.92
N GLY A 252 12.95 3.41 6.00
CA GLY A 252 13.70 3.96 7.13
C GLY A 252 12.97 3.79 8.46
N ILE A 253 11.66 4.10 8.50
CA ILE A 253 10.84 3.94 9.71
C ILE A 253 10.73 2.47 10.11
N ILE A 254 10.51 1.58 9.15
CA ILE A 254 10.41 0.13 9.42
C ILE A 254 11.73 -0.40 9.98
N ASN A 255 12.85 -0.04 9.37
CA ASN A 255 14.17 -0.51 9.81
C ASN A 255 14.54 0.03 11.19
N ALA A 256 14.34 1.33 11.43
CA ALA A 256 14.56 1.92 12.75
C ALA A 256 13.69 1.23 13.81
N THR A 257 12.41 0.96 13.50
CA THR A 257 11.53 0.30 14.48
C THR A 257 11.95 -1.16 14.73
N TYR A 258 12.45 -1.86 13.72
CA TYR A 258 12.99 -3.21 13.88
C TYR A 258 14.23 -3.22 14.76
N GLU A 259 15.15 -2.26 14.58
CA GLU A 259 16.33 -2.08 15.44
C GLU A 259 15.96 -1.70 16.89
N PHE A 260 14.90 -0.91 17.11
CA PHE A 260 14.39 -0.62 18.45
C PHE A 260 13.69 -1.81 19.12
N LEU A 261 13.30 -2.82 18.34
CA LEU A 261 12.55 -3.99 18.81
C LEU A 261 13.43 -5.22 19.08
N LEU A 262 14.65 -5.23 18.53
CA LEU A 262 15.70 -6.22 18.77
C LEU A 262 16.52 -5.84 20.01
#